data_AF-A0A537YBL6-F1
#
_entry.id   AF-A0A537YBL6-F1
#
_cell.length_a   1.000
_cell.length_b   1.000
_cell.length_c   1.000
_cell.angle_alpha   90.00
_cell.angle_beta   90.00
_cell.angle_gamma   90.00
#
_symmetry.space_group_name_H-M   'P 1'
#
loop_
_entity.id
_entity.type
_entity.pdbx_description
1 polymer ?
#
loop_
_entity_poly.entity_id
_entity_poly.type
_entity_poly.pdbx_seq_one_letter_code
_entity_poly.pdbx_strand_id
1 'polypeptide(L)' 'MYEQPKLVCLASGAAEGDSELTAFDNALRKGGIGDVNLIRVSSIVP' A
#
# COMPACT_ATOMS: atom_id res chain seq x y z
N MET A 1 -18.85 -12.65 12.08
CA MET A 1 -18.32 -13.42 10.95
C MET A 1 -17.51 -12.44 10.12
N TYR A 2 -16.23 -12.72 9.82
CA TYR A 2 -15.43 -11.82 8.99
C TYR A 2 -15.80 -12.03 7.52
N GLU A 3 -16.01 -10.93 6.80
CA GLU A 3 -16.25 -10.97 5.36
C GLU A 3 -14.92 -10.93 4.59
N GLN A 4 -14.88 -11.61 3.45
CA GLN A 4 -13.75 -11.53 2.53
C GLN A 4 -13.76 -10.18 1.79
N PRO A 5 -12.58 -9.63 1.42
CA PRO A 5 -12.49 -8.48 0.55
C PRO A 5 -13.24 -8.69 -0.78
N LYS A 6 -14.08 -7.74 -1.18
CA LYS A 6 -14.88 -7.77 -2.42
C LYS A 6 -14.34 -6.82 -3.51
N LEU A 7 -13.34 -6.01 -3.17
CA LEU A 7 -12.75 -4.99 -4.03
C LEU A 7 -11.23 -5.09 -3.98
N VAL A 8 -10.61 -5.01 -5.15
CA VAL A 8 -9.16 -4.91 -5.32
C VAL A 8 -8.85 -3.68 -6.16
N CYS A 9 -7.89 -2.89 -5.69
CA CYS A 9 -7.39 -1.72 -6.41
C CYS A 9 -5.90 -1.91 -6.68
N LEU A 10 -5.47 -1.66 -7.91
CA LEU A 10 -4.05 -1.61 -8.25
C LEU A 10 -3.52 -0.19 -7.98
N ALA A 11 -2.41 -0.11 -7.24
CA ALA A 11 -1.72 1.14 -6.95
C ALA A 11 -0.23 0.98 -7.24
N SER A 12 0.42 2.07 -7.65
CA SER A 12 1.86 2.11 -7.87
C SER A 12 2.38 3.51 -7.56
N GLY A 13 3.57 3.60 -6.99
CA GLY A 13 4.21 4.86 -6.63
C GLY A 13 5.72 4.68 -6.48
N ALA A 14 6.45 5.75 -6.75
CA ALA A 14 7.90 5.81 -6.59
C ALA A 14 8.31 7.22 -6.18
N ALA A 15 9.14 7.32 -5.16
CA ALA A 15 9.61 8.58 -4.60
C ALA A 15 10.99 8.39 -3.92
N GLU A 16 11.72 9.50 -3.82
CA GLU A 16 12.95 9.60 -3.04
C GLU A 16 12.64 9.90 -1.56
N GLY A 17 13.64 9.76 -0.70
CA GLY A 17 13.57 10.17 0.69
C GLY A 17 14.91 10.06 1.40
N ASP A 18 15.05 10.77 2.51
CA ASP A 18 16.30 10.86 3.27
C ASP A 18 16.66 9.55 3.99
N SER A 19 15.72 8.61 4.06
CA SER A 19 15.91 7.24 4.55
C SER A 19 15.07 6.27 3.72
N GLU A 20 15.38 4.98 3.80
CA GLU A 20 14.57 3.94 3.15
C GLU A 20 13.09 4.00 3.57
N LEU A 21 12.82 4.23 4.85
CA LEU A 21 11.45 4.32 5.38
C LEU A 21 10.74 5.57 4.84
N THR A 22 11.42 6.71 4.78
CA THR A 22 10.87 7.95 4.24
C THR A 22 10.62 7.86 2.74
N ALA A 23 11.52 7.24 1.98
CA ALA A 23 11.34 7.00 0.55
C ALA A 23 10.14 6.08 0.28
N PHE A 24 10.01 5.01 1.08
CA PHE A 24 8.87 4.11 1.02
C PHE A 24 7.55 4.81 1.37
N ASP A 25 7.49 5.59 2.46
CA ASP A 25 6.30 6.38 2.83
C ASP A 25 5.88 7.35 1.73
N ASN A 26 6.84 8.11 1.17
CA ASN A 26 6.59 9.02 0.06
C ASN A 26 6.05 8.27 -1.18
N ALA A 27 6.53 7.06 -1.45
CA ALA A 27 6.04 6.24 -2.54
C ALA A 27 4.59 5.79 -2.31
N LEU A 28 4.22 5.41 -1.08
CA LEU A 28 2.84 5.08 -0.71
C LEU A 28 1.90 6.29 -0.86
N ARG A 29 2.35 7.48 -0.41
CA ARG A 29 1.60 8.74 -0.57
C ARG A 29 1.36 9.06 -2.05
N LYS A 30 2.40 8.95 -2.89
CA LYS A 30 2.26 9.15 -4.34
C LYS A 30 1.38 8.10 -5.01
N GLY A 31 1.38 6.87 -4.49
CA GLY A 31 0.49 5.78 -4.91
C GLY A 31 -0.95 5.90 -4.39
N GLY A 32 -1.28 6.94 -3.63
CA GLY A 32 -2.63 7.17 -3.10
C GLY A 32 -3.03 6.29 -1.90
N ILE A 33 -2.07 5.58 -1.28
CA ILE A 33 -2.30 4.64 -0.18
C ILE A 33 -1.41 4.94 1.04
N GLY A 34 -0.92 6.18 1.19
CA GLY A 34 0.03 6.56 2.24
C GLY A 34 -0.57 6.81 3.62
N ASP A 35 -1.84 7.21 3.70
CA ASP A 35 -2.49 7.59 4.97
C ASP A 35 -3.37 6.45 5.54
N VAL A 36 -2.89 5.21 5.44
CA VAL A 36 -3.56 4.00 5.98
C VAL A 36 -2.53 3.00 6.50
N ASN A 37 -2.98 2.04 7.33
CA ASN A 37 -2.15 0.92 7.73
C ASN A 37 -2.17 -0.19 6.67
N LEU A 38 -0.99 -0.63 6.23
CA LEU A 38 -0.85 -1.72 5.27
C LEU A 38 -0.68 -3.06 5.98
N ILE A 39 -1.54 -4.02 5.65
CA ILE A 39 -1.39 -5.42 6.05
C ILE A 39 -0.90 -6.20 4.83
N ARG A 40 0.34 -6.71 4.89
CA ARG A 40 0.88 -7.55 3.82
C ARG A 40 0.16 -8.90 3.81
N VAL A 41 -0.34 -9.29 2.65
CA VAL A 41 -1.01 -10.58 2.42
C VAL A 41 -0.21 -11.43 1.44
N SER A 42 -0.48 -12.74 1.39
CA SER A 42 -0.09 -13.56 0.24
C SER A 42 -0.96 -13.17 -0.95
N SER A 43 -0.37 -13.10 -2.14
CA SER A 43 -0.98 -12.57 -3.37
C SER A 43 -2.15 -13.40 -3.91
N ILE A 44 -3.24 -13.49 -3.14
CA ILE A 44 -4.49 -14.19 -3.45
C ILE A 44 -5.60 -13.16 -3.45
N VAL A 45 -6.34 -13.09 -4.55
CA VAL A 45 -7.60 -12.35 -4.63
C VAL A 45 -8.71 -13.34 -4.25
N PRO A 46 -9.57 -13.00 -3.27
CA PRO A 46 -10.72 -13.83 -2.92
C PRO A 46 -11.69 -14.08 -4.08
#